data_AF-A0A9E2A8F7-F1
#
_entry.id   AF-A0A9E2A8F7-F1
#
_cell.length_a   1.000
_cell.length_b   1.000
_cell.length_c   1.000
_cell.angle_alpha   90.00
_cell.angle_beta   90.00
_cell.angle_gamma   90.00
#
_symmetry.space_group_name_H-M   'P 1'
#
loop_
_entity.id
_entity.type
_entity.pdbx_description
1 polymer ?
#
loop_
_entity_poly.entity_id
_entity_poly.type
_entity_poly.pdbx_seq_one_letter_code
_entity_poly.pdbx_strand_id
1 'polypeptide(L)'
;MNVKPRNLMRAMAIAALLGIGIATTISSGGGGGSGSTGTVTPPSDLMVISGANAHDVSAALIAAIDISFDVSEITGGEFTAQSAAGSTRVQKLLWNENLTAKVGATASTTPESCLFGGTVTVTATLADPNALTVGDQITAIFDNCDEGEGYVLDGQMDLMIAAIQGDIMTDVFLLGLDIMMTDMAITEGAETVVVDADITLTLDTLGFPVIVETLAGSELSFTAGLEVLTFTNFEHVFQADIGVVPEAVLVTVNGRLDSAQMGGAIDYATTMAVGAFGDSDPHIGQILISGDDSSVRIVINDSTSVTLEVDTNGDGVIDEYIDTTFAALSGNASSIDSSNALAVAQEVTHASTGFGLMTIMPGTQFSKTEPFGQVQQLGLSTDFGPLELACEDAGTAVVSGFIDTAGTFTTDDSLSAAFSGCGGSELLTGQLDIVVSSFSQDIDESEDFTVPFHFIGTVTATSLESIGENSTWVGSGTLEADYNYVQYFGPLLISGFSASFSVLHGNVINSLSDASATFYTSVEAGTSGSYEGQLTSDRLSGVYGFESISPYDWLPVGSQASPSRGELLVTAGDGGTLRIVVIDQQSIRLDVDYEGDSIVDTTIATTWAELL
;
A
#
# COMPACT_ATOMS: atom_id res chain seq x y z
N MET A 1 -6.99 -10.62 -13.03
CA MET A 1 -5.96 -9.98 -12.19
C MET A 1 -6.07 -10.67 -10.86
N ASN A 2 -5.03 -11.36 -10.38
CA ASN A 2 -5.08 -11.89 -9.03
C ASN A 2 -4.81 -10.71 -8.09
N VAL A 3 -5.90 -10.09 -7.69
CA VAL A 3 -5.98 -9.34 -6.45
C VAL A 3 -5.29 -10.21 -5.38
N LYS A 4 -4.38 -9.65 -4.58
CA LYS A 4 -4.08 -10.24 -3.26
C LYS A 4 -5.41 -10.26 -2.47
N PRO A 5 -5.46 -10.66 -1.18
CA PRO A 5 -6.41 -9.99 -0.29
C PRO A 5 -6.05 -8.49 -0.24
N ARG A 6 -6.46 -7.72 -1.27
CA ARG A 6 -6.42 -6.26 -1.33
C ARG A 6 -7.81 -5.85 -0.89
N ASN A 7 -7.91 -5.52 0.38
CA ASN A 7 -9.16 -5.07 0.95
C ASN A 7 -9.73 -3.88 0.15
N LEU A 8 -11.01 -3.63 0.43
CA LEU A 8 -11.79 -2.47 0.04
C LEU A 8 -11.07 -1.11 0.24
N MET A 9 -10.03 -1.07 1.07
CA MET A 9 -8.92 -0.10 1.10
C MET A 9 -8.58 0.59 -0.23
N ARG A 10 -8.69 -0.05 -1.40
CA ARG A 10 -8.45 0.64 -2.70
C ARG A 10 -9.57 1.60 -3.09
N ALA A 11 -10.82 1.17 -3.02
CA ALA A 11 -11.97 2.06 -3.24
C ALA A 11 -11.99 3.23 -2.23
N MET A 12 -11.52 2.99 -1.00
CA MET A 12 -11.37 4.01 0.03
C MET A 12 -10.16 4.94 -0.20
N ALA A 13 -8.99 4.41 -0.60
CA ALA A 13 -7.85 5.23 -1.01
C ALA A 13 -8.20 6.15 -2.20
N ILE A 14 -9.08 5.73 -3.12
CA ILE A 14 -9.55 6.56 -4.22
C ILE A 14 -10.51 7.66 -3.74
N ALA A 15 -11.35 7.41 -2.74
CA ALA A 15 -12.14 8.47 -2.09
C ALA A 15 -11.25 9.52 -1.40
N ALA A 16 -10.12 9.11 -0.82
CA ALA A 16 -9.11 10.02 -0.28
C ALA A 16 -8.34 10.78 -1.38
N LEU A 17 -7.91 10.11 -2.46
CA LEU A 17 -7.17 10.71 -3.57
C LEU A 17 -8.01 11.75 -4.33
N LEU A 18 -9.25 11.41 -4.72
CA LEU A 18 -10.15 12.33 -5.39
C LEU A 18 -10.54 13.50 -4.46
N GLY A 19 -10.76 13.22 -3.17
CA GLY A 19 -11.05 14.21 -2.13
C GLY A 19 -9.93 15.23 -1.86
N ILE A 20 -8.70 14.98 -2.30
CA ILE A 20 -7.53 15.84 -2.08
C ILE A 20 -7.05 16.53 -3.37
N GLY A 21 -7.17 15.88 -4.54
CA GLY A 21 -6.47 16.30 -5.77
C GLY A 21 -6.94 17.60 -6.46
N ILE A 22 -8.25 17.88 -6.56
CA ILE A 22 -8.77 18.90 -7.50
C ILE A 22 -9.38 20.13 -6.78
N ALA A 23 -8.69 20.61 -5.75
CA ALA A 23 -9.20 21.68 -4.87
C ALA A 23 -8.79 23.13 -5.25
N THR A 24 -8.07 23.39 -6.36
CA THR A 24 -7.58 24.77 -6.68
C THR A 24 -7.66 25.30 -8.11
N THR A 25 -8.75 25.10 -8.87
CA THR A 25 -9.22 26.16 -9.81
C THR A 25 -10.71 26.05 -10.17
N ILE A 26 -11.55 26.92 -9.58
CA ILE A 26 -12.70 27.66 -10.15
C ILE A 26 -13.56 28.15 -8.97
N SER A 27 -13.27 29.34 -8.46
CA SER A 27 -14.03 29.94 -7.37
C SER A 27 -15.15 30.84 -7.91
N SER A 28 -16.38 30.32 -8.07
CA SER A 28 -17.57 31.18 -8.23
C SER A 28 -18.91 30.57 -7.79
N GLY A 29 -19.19 30.62 -6.48
CA GLY A 29 -20.45 31.20 -6.00
C GLY A 29 -21.71 30.33 -5.85
N GLY A 30 -21.76 29.55 -4.76
CA GLY A 30 -22.74 29.76 -3.67
C GLY A 30 -24.20 29.24 -3.78
N GLY A 31 -24.74 28.84 -2.63
CA GLY A 31 -26.19 28.66 -2.39
C GLY A 31 -26.55 27.32 -1.75
N GLY A 32 -26.79 27.29 -0.43
CA GLY A 32 -27.22 26.07 0.27
C GLY A 32 -28.74 25.84 0.24
N GLY A 33 -29.17 24.58 0.44
CA GLY A 33 -30.60 24.24 0.47
C GLY A 33 -30.92 22.79 0.86
N SER A 34 -31.18 22.57 2.16
CA SER A 34 -31.99 21.50 2.76
C SER A 34 -32.69 20.47 1.85
N GLY A 35 -32.23 19.21 1.92
CA GLY A 35 -33.04 17.98 2.03
C GLY A 35 -34.29 17.80 1.16
N SER A 36 -34.17 16.95 0.14
CA SER A 36 -35.28 16.20 -0.45
C SER A 36 -34.77 14.83 -0.92
N THR A 37 -35.64 13.82 -0.89
CA THR A 37 -35.36 12.48 -1.41
C THR A 37 -35.18 12.49 -2.93
N GLY A 38 -34.39 11.54 -3.44
CA GLY A 38 -33.84 11.51 -4.80
C GLY A 38 -34.73 12.01 -5.93
N THR A 39 -34.26 13.05 -6.62
CA THR A 39 -34.59 13.32 -8.02
C THR A 39 -33.31 13.11 -8.80
N VAL A 40 -33.35 12.25 -9.83
CA VAL A 40 -32.24 12.02 -10.76
C VAL A 40 -31.64 13.36 -11.18
N THR A 41 -30.38 13.59 -10.80
CA THR A 41 -29.61 14.74 -11.27
C THR A 41 -29.47 14.59 -12.78
N PRO A 42 -29.80 15.60 -13.61
CA PRO A 42 -29.53 15.49 -15.05
C PRO A 42 -28.02 15.25 -15.23
N PRO A 43 -27.59 14.34 -16.14
CA PRO A 43 -26.17 14.07 -16.36
C PRO A 43 -25.42 15.38 -16.58
N SER A 44 -24.26 15.53 -15.95
CA SER A 44 -23.47 16.75 -16.12
C SER A 44 -23.03 16.89 -17.58
N ASP A 45 -22.79 18.13 -18.01
CA ASP A 45 -22.25 18.41 -19.34
C ASP A 45 -20.88 17.73 -19.47
N LEU A 46 -20.51 17.35 -20.71
CA LEU A 46 -19.17 16.81 -20.95
C LEU A 46 -18.12 17.87 -20.59
N MET A 47 -17.02 17.44 -19.96
CA MET A 47 -15.92 18.34 -19.61
C MET A 47 -14.95 18.53 -20.78
N VAL A 48 -14.24 19.65 -20.83
CA VAL A 48 -13.15 19.85 -21.80
C VAL A 48 -11.87 19.17 -21.30
N ILE A 49 -11.27 18.35 -22.16
CA ILE A 49 -9.99 17.68 -21.92
C ILE A 49 -8.86 18.48 -22.56
N SER A 50 -7.77 18.66 -21.82
CA SER A 50 -6.59 19.45 -22.18
C SER A 50 -5.33 18.78 -21.63
N GLY A 51 -4.14 19.15 -22.10
CA GLY A 51 -2.89 18.62 -21.52
C GLY A 51 -2.79 18.75 -20.00
N ALA A 52 -3.31 19.84 -19.44
CA ALA A 52 -3.26 20.15 -18.01
C ALA A 52 -4.18 19.31 -17.11
N ASN A 53 -5.14 18.57 -17.67
CA ASN A 53 -6.04 17.68 -16.91
C ASN A 53 -6.18 16.27 -17.53
N ALA A 54 -5.52 15.98 -18.64
CA ALA A 54 -5.60 14.69 -19.33
C ALA A 54 -5.08 13.53 -18.47
N HIS A 55 -4.08 13.76 -17.62
CA HIS A 55 -3.59 12.77 -16.65
C HIS A 55 -4.65 12.49 -15.58
N ASP A 56 -5.14 13.52 -14.89
CA ASP A 56 -6.14 13.40 -13.82
C ASP A 56 -7.42 12.71 -14.28
N VAL A 57 -7.93 13.09 -15.46
CA VAL A 57 -9.12 12.48 -16.09
C VAL A 57 -8.88 11.01 -16.44
N SER A 58 -7.67 10.68 -16.93
CA SER A 58 -7.30 9.29 -17.22
C SER A 58 -7.17 8.46 -15.95
N ALA A 59 -6.58 9.03 -14.90
CA ALA A 59 -6.41 8.37 -13.61
C ALA A 59 -7.74 8.14 -12.90
N ALA A 60 -8.61 9.16 -12.86
CA ALA A 60 -9.96 9.07 -12.31
C ALA A 60 -10.79 7.98 -13.01
N LEU A 61 -10.69 7.85 -14.35
CA LEU A 61 -11.37 6.79 -15.08
C LEU A 61 -10.82 5.40 -14.72
N ILE A 62 -9.50 5.19 -14.75
CA ILE A 62 -8.89 3.89 -14.42
C ILE A 62 -9.23 3.47 -12.99
N ALA A 63 -9.14 4.40 -12.03
CA ALA A 63 -9.53 4.21 -10.65
C ALA A 63 -11.02 3.81 -10.51
N ALA A 64 -11.93 4.53 -11.18
CA ALA A 64 -13.35 4.20 -11.15
C ALA A 64 -13.67 2.84 -11.79
N ILE A 65 -12.94 2.44 -12.85
CA ILE A 65 -13.07 1.11 -13.46
C ILE A 65 -12.64 0.01 -12.48
N ASP A 66 -11.53 0.17 -11.75
CA ASP A 66 -11.07 -0.80 -10.72
C ASP A 66 -12.19 -1.04 -9.69
N ILE A 67 -12.75 0.04 -9.13
CA ILE A 67 -13.86 -0.01 -8.16
C ILE A 67 -15.11 -0.71 -8.71
N SER A 68 -15.41 -0.54 -10.01
CA SER A 68 -16.58 -1.21 -10.60
C SER A 68 -16.45 -2.75 -10.60
N PHE A 69 -15.22 -3.28 -10.74
CA PHE A 69 -14.96 -4.70 -10.59
C PHE A 69 -14.92 -5.15 -9.12
N ASP A 70 -14.54 -4.28 -8.17
CA ASP A 70 -14.71 -4.58 -6.73
C ASP A 70 -16.19 -4.77 -6.35
N VAL A 71 -17.12 -4.05 -6.97
CA VAL A 71 -18.58 -4.30 -6.81
C VAL A 71 -18.98 -5.67 -7.37
N SER A 72 -18.37 -6.10 -8.47
CA SER A 72 -18.60 -7.44 -9.02
C SER A 72 -17.95 -8.53 -8.16
N GLU A 73 -16.89 -8.24 -7.40
CA GLU A 73 -16.44 -9.11 -6.30
C GLU A 73 -17.48 -9.19 -5.16
N ILE A 74 -18.03 -8.07 -4.69
CA ILE A 74 -19.01 -8.07 -3.59
C ILE A 74 -20.28 -8.86 -3.97
N THR A 75 -20.77 -8.65 -5.20
CA THR A 75 -22.01 -9.23 -5.73
C THR A 75 -21.85 -10.57 -6.43
N GLY A 76 -20.67 -10.86 -6.95
CA GLY A 76 -20.35 -12.04 -7.74
C GLY A 76 -19.40 -12.95 -6.99
N GLY A 77 -18.26 -12.42 -6.53
CA GLY A 77 -17.22 -13.07 -5.74
C GLY A 77 -15.82 -12.94 -6.36
N GLU A 78 -14.80 -12.94 -5.51
CA GLU A 78 -13.38 -12.78 -5.90
C GLU A 78 -12.98 -13.79 -7.00
N PHE A 79 -12.58 -13.29 -8.17
CA PHE A 79 -12.16 -14.12 -9.29
C PHE A 79 -10.63 -14.30 -9.31
N THR A 80 -10.17 -15.34 -8.62
CA THR A 80 -8.77 -15.73 -8.54
C THR A 80 -8.51 -17.06 -9.25
N ALA A 81 -7.27 -17.30 -9.65
CA ALA A 81 -6.83 -18.61 -10.15
C ALA A 81 -6.97 -19.75 -9.11
N GLN A 82 -7.33 -19.45 -7.85
CA GLN A 82 -7.72 -20.43 -6.83
C GLN A 82 -9.25 -20.52 -6.62
N SER A 83 -10.05 -19.52 -7.00
CA SER A 83 -11.51 -19.52 -6.86
C SER A 83 -12.26 -20.23 -7.99
N ALA A 84 -11.57 -20.69 -9.04
CA ALA A 84 -12.11 -21.68 -9.98
C ALA A 84 -12.50 -23.03 -9.33
N ALA A 85 -12.20 -23.22 -8.03
CA ALA A 85 -12.75 -24.28 -7.17
C ALA A 85 -13.16 -23.74 -5.78
N GLY A 86 -13.33 -22.42 -5.64
CA GLY A 86 -13.54 -21.71 -4.39
C GLY A 86 -14.78 -20.83 -4.45
N SER A 87 -15.76 -21.12 -3.59
CA SER A 87 -17.08 -20.48 -3.61
C SER A 87 -17.02 -18.95 -3.72
N THR A 88 -17.52 -18.40 -4.83
CA THR A 88 -17.76 -16.96 -5.03
C THR A 88 -18.65 -16.38 -3.90
N ARG A 89 -18.80 -15.05 -3.72
CA ARG A 89 -19.61 -14.49 -2.61
C ARG A 89 -21.10 -14.82 -2.74
N VAL A 90 -21.68 -14.64 -3.92
CA VAL A 90 -23.04 -15.15 -4.17
C VAL A 90 -23.08 -16.67 -4.06
N GLN A 91 -22.07 -17.40 -4.52
CA GLN A 91 -22.01 -18.83 -4.22
C GLN A 91 -22.05 -19.08 -2.70
N LYS A 92 -21.23 -18.45 -1.84
CA LYS A 92 -21.31 -18.59 -0.36
C LYS A 92 -22.68 -18.22 0.21
N LEU A 93 -23.34 -17.18 -0.31
CA LEU A 93 -24.71 -16.81 0.07
C LEU A 93 -25.70 -17.94 -0.25
N LEU A 94 -25.52 -18.59 -1.41
CA LEU A 94 -26.26 -19.75 -1.89
C LEU A 94 -25.84 -21.10 -1.26
N TRP A 95 -24.59 -21.22 -0.82
CA TRP A 95 -23.90 -22.43 -0.31
C TRP A 95 -23.84 -22.50 1.20
N ASN A 96 -24.23 -21.46 1.94
CA ASN A 96 -24.57 -21.59 3.35
C ASN A 96 -25.42 -22.86 3.44
N GLU A 97 -24.95 -23.92 4.14
CA GLU A 97 -25.56 -25.26 4.05
C GLU A 97 -27.05 -25.26 4.44
N ASN A 98 -27.46 -24.16 5.07
CA ASN A 98 -28.82 -23.90 5.46
C ASN A 98 -29.62 -23.05 4.45
N LEU A 99 -29.14 -22.51 3.32
CA LEU A 99 -29.99 -21.68 2.44
C LEU A 99 -31.10 -22.50 1.77
N THR A 100 -30.78 -23.58 1.05
CA THR A 100 -31.78 -24.53 0.50
C THR A 100 -32.72 -25.05 1.61
N ALA A 101 -32.21 -25.18 2.85
CA ALA A 101 -32.98 -25.60 4.02
C ALA A 101 -33.81 -24.47 4.69
N LYS A 102 -33.39 -23.20 4.60
CA LYS A 102 -34.02 -21.98 5.15
C LYS A 102 -35.11 -21.50 4.19
N VAL A 103 -34.84 -21.51 2.89
CA VAL A 103 -35.81 -21.11 1.87
C VAL A 103 -36.81 -22.23 1.60
N GLY A 104 -36.38 -23.50 1.70
CA GLY A 104 -37.30 -24.64 1.88
C GLY A 104 -38.16 -24.56 3.15
N ALA A 105 -37.83 -23.66 4.08
CA ALA A 105 -38.57 -23.38 5.31
C ALA A 105 -39.21 -21.98 5.34
N THR A 106 -39.71 -21.47 4.21
CA THR A 106 -40.50 -20.23 4.12
C THR A 106 -39.74 -18.98 4.55
N ALA A 107 -38.97 -18.38 3.62
CA ALA A 107 -38.36 -17.03 3.70
C ALA A 107 -38.08 -16.53 5.13
N SER A 108 -36.85 -16.74 5.64
CA SER A 108 -36.45 -16.39 7.00
C SER A 108 -36.53 -14.88 7.26
N THR A 109 -37.69 -14.39 7.70
CA THR A 109 -37.88 -12.98 8.12
C THR A 109 -37.31 -12.70 9.51
N THR A 110 -36.51 -13.61 10.07
CA THR A 110 -35.82 -13.42 11.35
C THR A 110 -34.38 -13.01 11.08
N PRO A 111 -33.94 -11.82 11.53
CA PRO A 111 -32.55 -11.41 11.41
C PRO A 111 -31.60 -12.44 12.01
N GLU A 112 -30.55 -12.76 11.28
CA GLU A 112 -29.46 -13.61 11.73
C GLU A 112 -28.30 -12.71 12.19
N SER A 113 -27.63 -13.07 13.28
CA SER A 113 -26.46 -12.33 13.75
C SER A 113 -25.24 -12.66 12.89
N CYS A 114 -24.55 -11.63 12.40
CA CYS A 114 -23.27 -11.79 11.73
C CYS A 114 -22.17 -12.08 12.77
N LEU A 115 -21.02 -12.59 12.33
CA LEU A 115 -20.04 -13.22 13.22
C LEU A 115 -19.42 -12.29 14.28
N PHE A 116 -19.22 -11.01 13.95
CA PHE A 116 -18.56 -10.02 14.82
C PHE A 116 -19.47 -8.85 15.24
N GLY A 117 -20.56 -8.58 14.52
CA GLY A 117 -21.51 -7.52 14.88
C GLY A 117 -22.74 -7.44 13.97
N GLY A 118 -23.79 -6.76 14.43
CA GLY A 118 -24.99 -6.48 13.64
C GLY A 118 -25.83 -7.71 13.27
N THR A 119 -26.65 -7.56 12.23
CA THR A 119 -27.49 -8.63 11.68
C THR A 119 -27.66 -8.54 10.17
N VAL A 120 -28.00 -9.67 9.55
CA VAL A 120 -28.48 -9.76 8.16
C VAL A 120 -29.84 -10.45 8.13
N THR A 121 -30.77 -9.91 7.34
CA THR A 121 -32.07 -10.53 7.07
C THR A 121 -32.13 -10.93 5.59
N VAL A 122 -32.17 -12.23 5.31
CA VAL A 122 -32.26 -12.76 3.95
C VAL A 122 -33.66 -13.33 3.69
N THR A 123 -34.39 -12.70 2.78
CA THR A 123 -35.66 -13.23 2.26
C THR A 123 -35.48 -13.71 0.83
N ALA A 124 -36.25 -14.73 0.42
CA ALA A 124 -36.16 -15.25 -0.93
C ALA A 124 -37.52 -15.76 -1.42
N THR A 125 -37.79 -15.56 -2.70
CA THR A 125 -38.94 -16.07 -3.45
C THR A 125 -38.40 -16.97 -4.55
N LEU A 126 -38.45 -18.29 -4.32
CA LEU A 126 -38.00 -19.30 -5.29
C LEU A 126 -39.18 -20.07 -5.88
N ALA A 127 -39.10 -20.41 -7.17
CA ALA A 127 -40.06 -21.30 -7.84
C ALA A 127 -39.85 -22.77 -7.46
N ASP A 128 -38.60 -23.20 -7.22
CA ASP A 128 -38.27 -24.48 -6.59
C ASP A 128 -37.39 -24.23 -5.35
N PRO A 129 -37.78 -24.65 -4.13
CA PRO A 129 -36.94 -24.48 -2.94
C PRO A 129 -35.63 -25.26 -2.98
N ASN A 130 -35.41 -26.14 -3.95
CA ASN A 130 -34.22 -26.99 -4.09
C ASN A 130 -33.28 -26.56 -5.24
N ALA A 131 -33.66 -25.60 -6.07
CA ALA A 131 -32.89 -25.19 -7.25
C ALA A 131 -33.20 -23.75 -7.65
N LEU A 132 -32.16 -22.97 -7.98
CA LEU A 132 -32.34 -21.65 -8.58
C LEU A 132 -32.88 -21.77 -10.01
N THR A 133 -33.80 -20.88 -10.34
CA THR A 133 -34.44 -20.76 -11.65
C THR A 133 -34.59 -19.29 -12.05
N VAL A 134 -34.69 -19.03 -13.35
CA VAL A 134 -34.86 -17.66 -13.87
C VAL A 134 -36.15 -17.04 -13.33
N GLY A 135 -36.04 -15.84 -12.75
CA GLY A 135 -37.12 -15.11 -12.09
C GLY A 135 -37.21 -15.31 -10.58
N ASP A 136 -36.36 -16.16 -10.00
CA ASP A 136 -36.20 -16.25 -8.54
C ASP A 136 -35.59 -14.96 -7.98
N GLN A 137 -36.01 -14.56 -6.78
CA GLN A 137 -35.61 -13.31 -6.12
C GLN A 137 -35.05 -13.56 -4.73
N ILE A 138 -33.99 -12.84 -4.36
CA ILE A 138 -33.34 -12.87 -3.04
C ILE A 138 -33.09 -11.43 -2.59
N THR A 139 -33.59 -11.05 -1.42
CA THR A 139 -33.33 -9.75 -0.80
C THR A 139 -32.48 -9.96 0.45
N ALA A 140 -31.33 -9.30 0.53
CA ALA A 140 -30.53 -9.19 1.74
C ALA A 140 -30.62 -7.76 2.29
N ILE A 141 -30.98 -7.64 3.57
CA ILE A 141 -30.96 -6.38 4.32
C ILE A 141 -29.91 -6.54 5.41
N PHE A 142 -28.86 -5.74 5.35
CA PHE A 142 -27.79 -5.68 6.34
C PHE A 142 -28.12 -4.55 7.33
N ASP A 143 -27.87 -4.80 8.62
CA ASP A 143 -27.92 -3.79 9.69
C ASP A 143 -26.61 -3.91 10.47
N ASN A 144 -25.64 -3.08 10.11
CA ASN A 144 -24.31 -2.99 10.71
C ASN A 144 -23.60 -4.36 10.83
N CYS A 145 -23.77 -5.19 9.80
CA CYS A 145 -23.33 -6.58 9.73
C CYS A 145 -21.82 -6.66 9.52
N ASP A 146 -21.13 -7.28 10.47
CA ASP A 146 -19.69 -7.56 10.43
C ASP A 146 -19.47 -9.08 10.49
N GLU A 147 -18.89 -9.63 9.42
CA GLU A 147 -18.52 -11.06 9.31
C GLU A 147 -17.03 -11.32 9.61
N GLY A 148 -16.27 -10.30 10.01
CA GLY A 148 -14.86 -10.40 10.37
C GLY A 148 -13.87 -10.26 9.21
N GLU A 149 -14.34 -9.75 8.07
CA GLU A 149 -13.55 -9.57 6.84
C GLU A 149 -12.95 -8.15 6.71
N GLY A 150 -13.02 -7.35 7.78
CA GLY A 150 -12.40 -6.01 7.89
C GLY A 150 -13.37 -4.84 7.73
N TYR A 151 -14.55 -5.08 7.17
CA TYR A 151 -15.56 -4.08 6.87
C TYR A 151 -16.95 -4.44 7.43
N VAL A 152 -17.79 -3.41 7.57
CA VAL A 152 -19.18 -3.50 8.07
C VAL A 152 -20.15 -3.13 6.95
N LEU A 153 -21.20 -3.92 6.76
CA LEU A 153 -22.27 -3.71 5.76
C LEU A 153 -23.55 -3.19 6.42
N ASP A 154 -24.17 -2.18 5.81
CA ASP A 154 -25.50 -1.66 6.17
C ASP A 154 -26.26 -1.31 4.88
N GLY A 155 -27.59 -1.44 4.85
CA GLY A 155 -28.42 -1.17 3.65
C GLY A 155 -29.01 -2.42 2.98
N GLN A 156 -29.50 -2.27 1.75
CA GLN A 156 -30.28 -3.30 1.04
C GLN A 156 -29.68 -3.68 -0.32
N MET A 157 -29.68 -4.99 -0.59
CA MET A 157 -29.36 -5.58 -1.89
C MET A 157 -30.48 -6.54 -2.30
N ASP A 158 -31.11 -6.29 -3.45
CA ASP A 158 -32.03 -7.20 -4.13
C ASP A 158 -31.32 -7.88 -5.31
N LEU A 159 -31.52 -9.18 -5.45
CA LEU A 159 -30.97 -10.03 -6.51
C LEU A 159 -32.13 -10.75 -7.21
N MET A 160 -32.19 -10.72 -8.53
CA MET A 160 -33.06 -11.55 -9.35
C MET A 160 -32.24 -12.41 -10.30
N ILE A 161 -32.54 -13.71 -10.39
CA ILE A 161 -31.88 -14.61 -11.33
C ILE A 161 -32.36 -14.31 -12.76
N ALA A 162 -31.54 -13.62 -13.55
CA ALA A 162 -31.83 -13.26 -14.94
C ALA A 162 -31.51 -14.40 -15.92
N ALA A 163 -30.46 -15.19 -15.64
CA ALA A 163 -30.08 -16.36 -16.43
C ALA A 163 -29.48 -17.47 -15.55
N ILE A 164 -29.74 -18.73 -15.90
CA ILE A 164 -29.01 -19.87 -15.34
C ILE A 164 -28.87 -21.00 -16.37
N GLN A 165 -27.66 -21.51 -16.56
CA GLN A 165 -27.35 -22.68 -17.41
C GLN A 165 -26.17 -23.44 -16.82
N GLY A 166 -26.07 -24.75 -17.09
CA GLY A 166 -25.02 -25.61 -16.54
C GLY A 166 -25.35 -26.07 -15.12
N ASP A 167 -24.33 -26.35 -14.32
CA ASP A 167 -24.48 -26.68 -12.90
C ASP A 167 -23.45 -25.88 -12.10
N ILE A 168 -23.94 -24.94 -11.30
CA ILE A 168 -23.13 -24.03 -10.48
C ILE A 168 -22.19 -24.81 -9.54
N MET A 169 -22.57 -26.03 -9.13
CA MET A 169 -21.80 -26.92 -8.25
C MET A 169 -20.63 -27.63 -8.96
N THR A 170 -20.41 -27.37 -10.25
CA THR A 170 -19.42 -28.06 -11.10
C THR A 170 -18.48 -27.11 -11.84
N ASP A 171 -18.44 -25.84 -11.43
CA ASP A 171 -17.59 -24.77 -11.96
C ASP A 171 -17.81 -24.43 -13.46
N VAL A 172 -18.77 -25.10 -14.13
CA VAL A 172 -19.16 -24.89 -15.53
C VAL A 172 -20.63 -24.50 -15.61
N PHE A 173 -20.88 -23.20 -15.58
CA PHE A 173 -22.21 -22.59 -15.54
C PHE A 173 -22.25 -21.23 -16.25
N LEU A 174 -23.46 -20.77 -16.52
CA LEU A 174 -23.79 -19.37 -16.78
C LEU A 174 -24.73 -18.93 -15.66
N LEU A 175 -24.42 -17.81 -15.01
CA LEU A 175 -25.28 -17.17 -14.02
C LEU A 175 -25.42 -15.70 -14.39
N GLY A 176 -26.65 -15.28 -14.69
CA GLY A 176 -27.01 -13.87 -14.84
C GLY A 176 -27.82 -13.43 -13.63
N LEU A 177 -27.40 -12.33 -12.99
CA LEU A 177 -28.04 -11.67 -11.87
C LEU A 177 -28.43 -10.26 -12.29
N ASP A 178 -29.66 -9.88 -12.00
CA ASP A 178 -30.14 -8.50 -12.04
C ASP A 178 -30.14 -8.00 -10.59
N ILE A 179 -29.42 -6.91 -10.31
CA ILE A 179 -29.01 -6.51 -8.95
C ILE A 179 -29.38 -5.05 -8.74
N MET A 180 -30.15 -4.81 -7.68
CA MET A 180 -30.49 -3.49 -7.19
C MET A 180 -29.83 -3.29 -5.82
N MET A 181 -28.98 -2.26 -5.68
CA MET A 181 -28.49 -1.78 -4.38
C MET A 181 -29.18 -0.47 -4.05
N THR A 182 -29.54 -0.28 -2.79
CA THR A 182 -30.15 0.95 -2.29
C THR A 182 -29.56 1.30 -0.93
N ASP A 183 -28.95 2.49 -0.85
CA ASP A 183 -28.24 2.99 0.32
C ASP A 183 -27.24 1.95 0.89
N MET A 184 -26.55 1.17 0.03
CA MET A 184 -25.67 0.08 0.46
C MET A 184 -24.34 0.64 0.97
N ALA A 185 -24.25 0.88 2.28
CA ALA A 185 -23.08 1.41 2.95
C ALA A 185 -22.09 0.29 3.30
N ILE A 186 -20.82 0.52 2.96
CA ILE A 186 -19.70 -0.34 3.31
C ILE A 186 -18.66 0.49 4.06
N THR A 187 -18.30 0.06 5.26
CA THR A 187 -17.43 0.82 6.18
C THR A 187 -16.21 0.02 6.57
N GLU A 188 -14.99 0.48 6.24
CA GLU A 188 -13.71 -0.08 6.71
C GLU A 188 -13.02 0.98 7.59
N GLY A 189 -12.66 0.62 8.82
CA GLY A 189 -12.02 1.55 9.77
C GLY A 189 -12.89 2.75 10.13
N ALA A 190 -12.59 3.91 9.54
CA ALA A 190 -13.26 5.19 9.79
C ALA A 190 -13.94 5.78 8.53
N GLU A 191 -13.86 5.08 7.40
CA GLU A 191 -14.36 5.53 6.10
C GLU A 191 -15.57 4.70 5.68
N THR A 192 -16.53 5.34 5.00
CA THR A 192 -17.76 4.71 4.52
C THR A 192 -17.99 5.12 3.07
N VAL A 193 -18.19 4.13 2.20
CA VAL A 193 -18.66 4.31 0.83
C VAL A 193 -20.11 3.83 0.75
N VAL A 194 -21.01 4.62 0.17
CA VAL A 194 -22.39 4.22 -0.09
C VAL A 194 -22.55 3.93 -1.58
N VAL A 195 -23.13 2.76 -1.89
CA VAL A 195 -23.34 2.28 -3.26
C VAL A 195 -24.83 2.23 -3.57
N ASP A 196 -25.22 2.84 -4.69
CA ASP A 196 -26.54 2.68 -5.31
C ASP A 196 -26.33 2.13 -6.72
N ALA A 197 -27.04 1.08 -7.10
CA ALA A 197 -26.75 0.33 -8.33
C ALA A 197 -28.01 -0.27 -8.95
N ASP A 198 -28.12 -0.17 -10.28
CA ASP A 198 -29.08 -0.89 -11.13
C ASP A 198 -28.27 -1.59 -12.23
N ILE A 199 -27.81 -2.82 -11.91
CA ILE A 199 -26.75 -3.54 -12.64
C ILE A 199 -27.14 -4.99 -12.94
N THR A 200 -26.82 -5.44 -14.15
CA THR A 200 -26.79 -6.85 -14.52
C THR A 200 -25.35 -7.37 -14.42
N LEU A 201 -25.14 -8.38 -13.58
CA LEU A 201 -23.90 -9.15 -13.51
C LEU A 201 -24.10 -10.50 -14.22
N THR A 202 -23.22 -10.84 -15.15
CA THR A 202 -23.19 -12.15 -15.83
C THR A 202 -21.85 -12.82 -15.62
N LEU A 203 -21.87 -14.06 -15.12
CA LEU A 203 -20.72 -14.94 -14.97
C LEU A 203 -20.89 -16.14 -15.93
N ASP A 204 -20.03 -16.26 -16.94
CA ASP A 204 -20.02 -17.36 -17.91
C ASP A 204 -18.71 -18.16 -17.82
N THR A 205 -18.80 -19.37 -17.27
CA THR A 205 -17.71 -20.36 -17.25
C THR A 205 -17.99 -21.55 -18.20
N LEU A 206 -19.02 -21.48 -19.06
CA LEU A 206 -19.33 -22.52 -20.05
C LEU A 206 -18.19 -22.73 -21.05
N GLY A 207 -17.33 -21.72 -21.21
CA GLY A 207 -16.11 -21.72 -22.03
C GLY A 207 -14.85 -22.29 -21.37
N PHE A 208 -14.95 -22.89 -20.17
CA PHE A 208 -13.80 -23.34 -19.36
C PHE A 208 -12.68 -24.00 -20.21
N PRO A 209 -11.40 -23.59 -20.06
CA PRO A 209 -10.85 -22.74 -19.00
C PRO A 209 -10.97 -21.22 -19.23
N VAL A 210 -11.67 -20.78 -20.27
CA VAL A 210 -12.00 -19.35 -20.42
C VAL A 210 -13.23 -19.02 -19.60
N ILE A 211 -13.13 -17.94 -18.83
CA ILE A 211 -14.18 -17.42 -17.96
C ILE A 211 -14.43 -15.96 -18.36
N VAL A 212 -15.70 -15.57 -18.48
CA VAL A 212 -16.12 -14.22 -18.81
C VAL A 212 -17.06 -13.70 -17.74
N GLU A 213 -16.74 -12.53 -17.24
CA GLU A 213 -17.57 -11.73 -16.36
C GLU A 213 -18.03 -10.48 -17.12
N THR A 214 -19.29 -10.09 -16.96
CA THR A 214 -19.86 -8.88 -17.57
C THR A 214 -20.72 -8.16 -16.56
N LEU A 215 -20.32 -6.94 -16.23
CA LEU A 215 -21.06 -6.01 -15.41
C LEU A 215 -21.58 -4.88 -16.30
N ALA A 216 -22.90 -4.74 -16.42
CA ALA A 216 -23.50 -3.70 -17.25
C ALA A 216 -24.70 -3.08 -16.52
N GLY A 217 -24.96 -1.78 -16.71
CA GLY A 217 -26.04 -1.12 -15.98
C GLY A 217 -26.47 0.22 -16.56
N SER A 218 -27.69 0.64 -16.20
CA SER A 218 -28.15 2.01 -16.48
C SER A 218 -27.43 3.02 -15.59
N GLU A 219 -27.23 2.68 -14.31
CA GLU A 219 -26.66 3.57 -13.30
C GLU A 219 -25.91 2.74 -12.23
N LEU A 220 -24.71 3.18 -11.85
CA LEU A 220 -23.94 2.69 -10.71
C LEU A 220 -23.25 3.89 -10.07
N SER A 221 -23.54 4.16 -8.81
CA SER A 221 -23.13 5.35 -8.07
C SER A 221 -22.34 4.97 -6.82
N PHE A 222 -21.22 5.66 -6.60
CA PHE A 222 -20.41 5.57 -5.39
C PHE A 222 -20.38 6.94 -4.72
N THR A 223 -20.89 7.02 -3.49
CA THR A 223 -20.81 8.22 -2.66
C THR A 223 -19.81 8.03 -1.54
N ALA A 224 -18.77 8.86 -1.51
CA ALA A 224 -17.76 8.84 -0.45
C ALA A 224 -17.51 10.26 0.08
N GLY A 225 -17.90 10.51 1.33
CA GLY A 225 -17.81 11.82 1.97
C GLY A 225 -18.69 12.89 1.29
N LEU A 226 -18.09 13.67 0.39
CA LEU A 226 -18.77 14.69 -0.42
C LEU A 226 -18.72 14.41 -1.92
N GLU A 227 -17.95 13.41 -2.37
CA GLU A 227 -17.85 13.06 -3.78
C GLU A 227 -18.89 12.01 -4.15
N VAL A 228 -19.40 12.12 -5.38
CA VAL A 228 -20.27 11.14 -6.01
C VAL A 228 -19.69 10.82 -7.39
N LEU A 229 -19.27 9.58 -7.58
CA LEU A 229 -18.86 9.01 -8.86
C LEU A 229 -20.04 8.24 -9.44
N THR A 230 -20.49 8.59 -10.65
CA THR A 230 -21.62 7.90 -11.29
C THR A 230 -21.24 7.37 -12.66
N PHE A 231 -21.36 6.05 -12.83
CA PHE A 231 -21.39 5.40 -14.14
C PHE A 231 -22.80 5.42 -14.73
N THR A 232 -22.91 5.64 -16.04
CA THR A 232 -24.20 5.60 -16.75
C THR A 232 -24.09 4.89 -18.09
N ASN A 233 -25.07 4.04 -18.42
CA ASN A 233 -25.11 3.22 -19.64
C ASN A 233 -23.79 2.46 -19.92
N PHE A 234 -23.27 1.78 -18.90
CA PHE A 234 -21.96 1.16 -18.95
C PHE A 234 -22.04 -0.35 -19.21
N GLU A 235 -20.99 -0.90 -19.82
CA GLU A 235 -20.74 -2.34 -19.99
C GLU A 235 -19.24 -2.59 -19.82
N HIS A 236 -18.90 -3.32 -18.77
CA HIS A 236 -17.56 -3.73 -18.39
C HIS A 236 -17.46 -5.25 -18.51
N VAL A 237 -16.52 -5.73 -19.32
CA VAL A 237 -16.28 -7.15 -19.53
C VAL A 237 -14.86 -7.48 -19.08
N PHE A 238 -14.75 -8.44 -18.18
CA PHE A 238 -13.51 -9.05 -17.74
C PHE A 238 -13.47 -10.49 -18.24
N GLN A 239 -12.36 -10.90 -18.85
CA GLN A 239 -12.15 -12.25 -19.33
C GLN A 239 -10.81 -12.80 -18.83
N ALA A 240 -10.83 -14.01 -18.27
CA ALA A 240 -9.64 -14.74 -17.83
C ALA A 240 -9.53 -16.09 -18.58
N ASP A 241 -8.32 -16.44 -19.02
CA ASP A 241 -7.97 -17.79 -19.46
C ASP A 241 -6.98 -18.42 -18.46
N ILE A 242 -7.53 -19.18 -17.53
CA ILE A 242 -6.76 -19.93 -16.51
C ILE A 242 -6.13 -21.21 -17.06
N GLY A 243 -6.29 -21.49 -18.37
CA GLY A 243 -5.57 -22.55 -19.08
C GLY A 243 -4.12 -22.18 -19.44
N VAL A 244 -3.76 -20.89 -19.29
CA VAL A 244 -2.42 -20.34 -19.52
C VAL A 244 -1.77 -20.00 -18.18
N VAL A 245 -0.44 -20.11 -18.09
CA VAL A 245 0.34 -19.76 -16.89
C VAL A 245 1.53 -18.88 -17.29
N PRO A 246 1.60 -17.60 -16.84
CA PRO A 246 0.57 -16.87 -16.08
C PRO A 246 -0.76 -16.76 -16.82
N GLU A 247 -1.85 -16.60 -16.07
CA GLU A 247 -3.22 -16.40 -16.59
C GLU A 247 -3.26 -15.25 -17.61
N ALA A 248 -3.95 -15.43 -18.73
CA ALA A 248 -4.15 -14.35 -19.70
C ALA A 248 -5.46 -13.61 -19.39
N VAL A 249 -5.37 -12.30 -19.19
CA VAL A 249 -6.50 -11.43 -18.85
C VAL A 249 -6.79 -10.48 -20.01
N LEU A 250 -8.06 -10.29 -20.33
CA LEU A 250 -8.56 -9.28 -21.28
C LEU A 250 -9.69 -8.48 -20.64
N VAL A 251 -9.63 -7.15 -20.76
CA VAL A 251 -10.66 -6.23 -20.27
C VAL A 251 -11.15 -5.33 -21.41
N THR A 252 -12.47 -5.16 -21.49
CA THR A 252 -13.11 -4.14 -22.35
C THR A 252 -14.18 -3.41 -21.57
N VAL A 253 -14.11 -2.09 -21.56
CA VAL A 253 -15.04 -1.19 -20.86
C VAL A 253 -15.59 -0.14 -21.82
N ASN A 254 -16.84 0.25 -21.62
CA ASN A 254 -17.45 1.45 -22.20
C ASN A 254 -18.57 2.00 -21.33
N GLY A 255 -18.82 3.30 -21.38
CA GLY A 255 -19.90 3.96 -20.66
C GLY A 255 -19.70 5.47 -20.57
N ARG A 256 -20.44 6.11 -19.66
CA ARG A 256 -20.21 7.48 -19.18
C ARG A 256 -19.76 7.44 -17.73
N LEU A 257 -18.82 8.30 -17.34
CA LEU A 257 -18.45 8.56 -15.95
C LEU A 257 -18.70 10.04 -15.64
N ASP A 258 -19.36 10.33 -14.53
CA ASP A 258 -19.68 11.68 -14.04
C ASP A 258 -19.05 11.87 -12.65
N SER A 259 -18.37 12.99 -12.42
CA SER A 259 -17.74 13.34 -11.13
C SER A 259 -17.64 14.86 -10.98
N ALA A 260 -17.99 15.34 -9.78
CA ALA A 260 -17.91 16.76 -9.46
C ALA A 260 -16.45 17.22 -9.27
N GLN A 261 -15.59 16.36 -8.72
CA GLN A 261 -14.16 16.63 -8.59
C GLN A 261 -13.43 16.59 -9.93
N MET A 262 -13.76 15.65 -10.82
CA MET A 262 -13.23 15.61 -12.19
C MET A 262 -13.66 16.84 -13.02
N GLY A 263 -14.75 17.51 -12.63
CA GLY A 263 -15.22 18.78 -13.21
C GLY A 263 -16.32 18.65 -14.25
N GLY A 264 -16.97 17.49 -14.34
CA GLY A 264 -18.04 17.18 -15.29
C GLY A 264 -18.06 15.69 -15.65
N ALA A 265 -18.60 15.37 -16.81
CA ALA A 265 -18.67 14.00 -17.30
C ALA A 265 -17.70 13.73 -18.47
N ILE A 266 -17.36 12.45 -18.64
CA ILE A 266 -16.66 11.90 -19.81
C ILE A 266 -17.43 10.69 -20.34
N ASP A 267 -17.41 10.50 -21.66
CA ASP A 267 -17.79 9.22 -22.28
C ASP A 267 -16.50 8.44 -22.59
N TYR A 268 -16.46 7.14 -22.29
CA TYR A 268 -15.27 6.31 -22.52
C TYR A 268 -15.61 5.01 -23.26
N ALA A 269 -14.64 4.52 -24.04
CA ALA A 269 -14.75 3.23 -24.73
C ALA A 269 -13.37 2.61 -25.00
N THR A 270 -13.29 1.30 -24.82
CA THR A 270 -12.12 0.50 -25.19
C THR A 270 -12.06 0.37 -26.71
N THR A 271 -10.99 0.88 -27.33
CA THR A 271 -10.75 0.81 -28.78
C THR A 271 -9.83 -0.37 -29.15
N MET A 272 -9.03 -0.85 -28.19
CA MET A 272 -8.33 -2.14 -28.24
C MET A 272 -8.33 -2.75 -26.84
N ALA A 273 -8.75 -4.01 -26.70
CA ALA A 273 -8.87 -4.69 -25.41
C ALA A 273 -7.57 -4.60 -24.58
N VAL A 274 -7.73 -4.30 -23.29
CA VAL A 274 -6.63 -4.17 -22.33
C VAL A 274 -6.19 -5.56 -21.90
N GLY A 275 -4.93 -5.91 -22.16
CA GLY A 275 -4.38 -7.24 -21.94
C GLY A 275 -3.33 -7.27 -20.84
N ALA A 276 -3.43 -8.23 -19.92
CA ALA A 276 -2.48 -8.45 -18.82
C ALA A 276 -2.14 -9.93 -18.65
N PHE A 277 -1.08 -10.23 -17.88
CA PHE A 277 -0.68 -11.59 -17.53
C PHE A 277 -0.54 -11.73 -16.01
N GLY A 278 -1.42 -12.55 -15.41
CA GLY A 278 -1.56 -12.70 -13.97
C GLY A 278 -1.78 -11.36 -13.27
N ASP A 279 -0.76 -10.94 -12.51
CA ASP A 279 -0.80 -9.77 -11.61
C ASP A 279 0.09 -8.62 -12.10
N SER A 280 0.62 -8.76 -13.32
CA SER A 280 1.41 -7.73 -13.97
C SER A 280 0.49 -6.62 -14.48
N ASP A 281 0.99 -5.38 -14.47
CA ASP A 281 0.33 -4.27 -15.15
C ASP A 281 0.04 -4.64 -16.63
N PRO A 282 -1.06 -4.11 -17.21
CA PRO A 282 -1.39 -4.35 -18.61
C PRO A 282 -0.23 -4.02 -19.54
N HIS A 283 -0.01 -4.88 -20.53
CA HIS A 283 1.10 -4.77 -21.48
C HIS A 283 0.65 -4.36 -22.90
N ILE A 284 -0.66 -4.20 -23.09
CA ILE A 284 -1.28 -3.80 -24.36
C ILE A 284 -2.71 -3.30 -24.06
N GLY A 285 -3.20 -2.34 -24.84
CA GLY A 285 -4.58 -1.87 -24.78
C GLY A 285 -4.74 -0.41 -25.19
N GLN A 286 -5.96 -0.01 -25.53
CA GLN A 286 -6.31 1.38 -25.80
C GLN A 286 -7.71 1.71 -25.29
N ILE A 287 -7.81 2.74 -24.45
CA ILE A 287 -9.06 3.33 -23.98
C ILE A 287 -9.15 4.75 -24.52
N LEU A 288 -10.24 5.09 -25.18
CA LEU A 288 -10.55 6.44 -25.62
C LEU A 288 -11.50 7.09 -24.62
N ILE A 289 -11.13 8.26 -24.13
CA ILE A 289 -11.95 9.15 -23.29
C ILE A 289 -12.36 10.35 -24.14
N SER A 290 -13.64 10.69 -24.15
CA SER A 290 -14.23 11.77 -24.93
C SER A 290 -14.89 12.80 -24.01
N GLY A 291 -14.53 14.07 -24.21
CA GLY A 291 -15.09 15.24 -23.53
C GLY A 291 -15.89 16.12 -24.50
N ASP A 292 -16.10 17.38 -24.12
CA ASP A 292 -16.71 18.41 -24.97
C ASP A 292 -15.70 18.86 -26.04
N ASP A 293 -15.97 18.51 -27.31
CA ASP A 293 -15.11 18.72 -28.49
C ASP A 293 -13.60 18.44 -28.21
N SER A 294 -13.29 17.40 -27.43
CA SER A 294 -11.93 17.03 -26.99
C SER A 294 -11.85 15.55 -26.61
N SER A 295 -10.65 14.97 -26.58
CA SER A 295 -10.43 13.57 -26.17
C SER A 295 -9.02 13.31 -25.64
N VAL A 296 -8.86 12.25 -24.85
CA VAL A 296 -7.56 11.64 -24.56
C VAL A 296 -7.65 10.14 -24.82
N ARG A 297 -6.63 9.57 -25.48
CA ARG A 297 -6.47 8.12 -25.64
C ARG A 297 -5.36 7.62 -24.75
N ILE A 298 -5.71 6.75 -23.79
CA ILE A 298 -4.75 5.96 -23.03
C ILE A 298 -4.23 4.87 -23.97
N VAL A 299 -2.93 4.88 -24.28
CA VAL A 299 -2.25 3.86 -25.10
C VAL A 299 -1.25 3.11 -24.24
N ILE A 300 -1.51 1.83 -23.99
CA ILE A 300 -0.65 0.96 -23.20
C ILE A 300 0.37 0.34 -24.15
N ASN A 301 1.64 0.74 -24.01
CA ASN A 301 2.73 0.36 -24.92
C ASN A 301 3.40 -0.95 -24.47
N ASP A 302 3.62 -1.08 -23.16
CA ASP A 302 4.11 -2.27 -22.46
C ASP A 302 3.70 -2.19 -20.98
N SER A 303 4.12 -3.17 -20.16
CA SER A 303 3.76 -3.26 -18.73
C SER A 303 4.42 -2.22 -17.82
N THR A 304 5.13 -1.24 -18.38
CA THR A 304 5.82 -0.17 -17.65
C THR A 304 5.59 1.22 -18.26
N SER A 305 5.13 1.32 -19.51
CA SER A 305 4.92 2.59 -20.20
C SER A 305 3.53 2.73 -20.83
N VAL A 306 2.92 3.87 -20.56
CA VAL A 306 1.62 4.30 -21.09
C VAL A 306 1.81 5.69 -21.70
N THR A 307 1.24 5.94 -22.86
CA THR A 307 1.21 7.28 -23.47
C THR A 307 -0.24 7.76 -23.54
N LEU A 308 -0.50 8.97 -23.09
CA LEU A 308 -1.77 9.67 -23.27
C LEU A 308 -1.68 10.51 -24.55
N GLU A 309 -2.45 10.16 -25.57
CA GLU A 309 -2.59 10.96 -26.80
C GLU A 309 -3.75 11.95 -26.63
N VAL A 310 -3.47 13.25 -26.50
CA VAL A 310 -4.48 14.29 -26.23
C VAL A 310 -4.84 15.04 -27.51
N ASP A 311 -6.14 15.12 -27.81
CA ASP A 311 -6.74 16.00 -28.83
C ASP A 311 -7.61 17.04 -28.09
N THR A 312 -7.17 18.29 -28.07
CA THR A 312 -7.81 19.35 -27.29
C THR A 312 -8.94 20.07 -28.03
N ASN A 313 -9.19 19.70 -29.29
CA ASN A 313 -10.05 20.45 -30.20
C ASN A 313 -11.01 19.59 -31.07
N GLY A 314 -10.91 18.27 -31.00
CA GLY A 314 -11.82 17.30 -31.61
C GLY A 314 -11.65 17.12 -33.11
N ASP A 315 -10.53 17.58 -33.71
CA ASP A 315 -10.27 17.40 -35.14
C ASP A 315 -9.65 16.04 -35.50
N GLY A 316 -9.32 15.22 -34.50
CA GLY A 316 -8.71 13.91 -34.64
C GLY A 316 -7.20 13.94 -34.87
N VAL A 317 -6.55 15.09 -34.69
CA VAL A 317 -5.09 15.24 -34.63
C VAL A 317 -4.67 15.32 -33.17
N ILE A 318 -3.61 14.59 -32.82
CA ILE A 318 -3.04 14.66 -31.47
C ILE A 318 -2.26 15.96 -31.33
N ASP A 319 -2.70 16.81 -30.39
CA ASP A 319 -2.07 18.07 -30.02
C ASP A 319 -0.86 17.83 -29.09
N GLU A 320 -0.98 16.86 -28.17
CA GLU A 320 -0.01 16.62 -27.09
C GLU A 320 0.12 15.13 -26.74
N TYR A 321 1.32 14.73 -26.30
CA TYR A 321 1.62 13.38 -25.81
C TYR A 321 2.18 13.48 -24.40
N ILE A 322 1.59 12.77 -23.45
CA ILE A 322 2.06 12.68 -22.05
C ILE A 322 2.45 11.23 -21.80
N ASP A 323 3.74 10.97 -21.55
CA ASP A 323 4.20 9.63 -21.15
C ASP A 323 4.06 9.47 -19.63
N THR A 324 3.53 8.32 -19.20
CA THR A 324 3.20 7.97 -17.81
C THR A 324 3.26 6.45 -17.63
N THR A 325 2.79 5.91 -16.50
CA THR A 325 2.75 4.48 -16.19
C THR A 325 1.33 4.02 -15.84
N PHE A 326 1.04 2.73 -15.96
CA PHE A 326 -0.26 2.20 -15.53
C PHE A 326 -0.42 2.27 -14.00
N ALA A 327 0.68 2.15 -13.24
CA ALA A 327 0.69 2.40 -11.81
C ALA A 327 0.23 3.83 -11.47
N ALA A 328 0.70 4.84 -12.21
CA ALA A 328 0.31 6.24 -12.01
C ALA A 328 -1.18 6.49 -12.28
N LEU A 329 -1.72 5.93 -13.36
CA LEU A 329 -3.16 6.05 -13.66
C LEU A 329 -4.04 5.26 -12.67
N SER A 330 -3.58 4.14 -12.13
CA SER A 330 -4.36 3.31 -11.20
C SER A 330 -4.28 3.75 -9.74
N GLY A 331 -3.74 4.94 -9.44
CA GLY A 331 -3.55 5.44 -8.07
C GLY A 331 -2.57 4.58 -7.23
N ASN A 332 -1.78 3.73 -7.89
CA ASN A 332 -0.83 2.81 -7.27
C ASN A 332 0.61 3.31 -7.35
N ALA A 333 0.90 4.31 -8.19
CA ALA A 333 2.10 5.10 -8.02
C ALA A 333 1.96 5.98 -6.79
N SER A 334 3.07 6.10 -6.08
CA SER A 334 3.36 7.26 -5.27
C SER A 334 3.36 8.50 -6.16
N SER A 335 2.86 9.60 -5.62
CA SER A 335 3.00 10.94 -6.17
C SER A 335 3.54 11.90 -5.11
N ILE A 336 4.11 13.02 -5.55
CA ILE A 336 4.63 14.09 -4.69
C ILE A 336 4.08 15.44 -5.15
N ASP A 337 3.32 16.11 -4.29
CA ASP A 337 2.78 17.44 -4.51
C ASP A 337 2.80 18.32 -3.24
N SER A 338 2.39 19.58 -3.34
CA SER A 338 2.35 20.48 -2.16
C SER A 338 1.32 20.11 -1.08
N SER A 339 0.34 19.24 -1.39
CA SER A 339 -0.65 18.74 -0.44
C SER A 339 -0.11 17.58 0.39
N ASN A 340 0.71 16.71 -0.21
CA ASN A 340 1.22 15.49 0.41
C ASN A 340 2.69 15.55 0.84
N ALA A 341 3.51 16.50 0.34
CA ALA A 341 4.96 16.55 0.57
C ALA A 341 5.36 16.56 2.05
N LEU A 342 4.56 17.14 2.95
CA LEU A 342 4.82 17.10 4.39
C LEU A 342 4.63 15.69 4.98
N ALA A 343 3.63 14.94 4.52
CA ALA A 343 3.40 13.56 4.94
C ALA A 343 4.48 12.63 4.37
N VAL A 344 4.86 12.80 3.09
CA VAL A 344 5.99 12.07 2.49
C VAL A 344 7.30 12.36 3.26
N ALA A 345 7.55 13.63 3.61
CA ALA A 345 8.70 14.00 4.42
C ALA A 345 8.68 13.38 5.83
N GLN A 346 7.52 13.30 6.49
CA GLN A 346 7.34 12.64 7.79
C GLN A 346 7.74 11.16 7.71
N GLU A 347 7.05 10.38 6.86
CA GLU A 347 7.24 8.92 6.82
C GLU A 347 8.65 8.54 6.37
N VAL A 348 9.23 9.24 5.38
CA VAL A 348 10.63 9.02 4.96
C VAL A 348 11.60 9.41 6.07
N THR A 349 11.32 10.47 6.85
CA THR A 349 12.16 10.84 8.00
C THR A 349 12.09 9.78 9.08
N HIS A 350 10.91 9.38 9.55
CA HIS A 350 10.76 8.33 10.57
C HIS A 350 11.39 6.99 10.14
N ALA A 351 11.20 6.60 8.88
CA ALA A 351 11.75 5.37 8.35
C ALA A 351 13.30 5.43 8.27
N SER A 352 13.87 6.55 7.79
CA SER A 352 15.33 6.71 7.69
C SER A 352 16.02 6.92 9.03
N THR A 353 15.49 7.74 9.95
CA THR A 353 16.14 7.99 11.25
C THR A 353 16.29 6.70 12.06
N GLY A 354 15.21 5.95 12.20
CA GLY A 354 15.25 4.73 12.99
C GLY A 354 15.86 3.53 12.24
N PHE A 355 15.90 3.53 10.90
CA PHE A 355 16.81 2.64 10.15
C PHE A 355 18.27 2.91 10.54
N GLY A 356 18.61 4.17 10.77
CA GLY A 356 19.90 4.58 11.30
C GLY A 356 20.15 4.04 12.70
N LEU A 357 19.17 4.12 13.59
CA LEU A 357 19.26 3.48 14.91
C LEU A 357 19.44 1.96 14.78
N MET A 358 18.67 1.28 13.93
CA MET A 358 18.81 -0.16 13.65
C MET A 358 20.17 -0.54 13.05
N THR A 359 20.87 0.40 12.44
CA THR A 359 22.22 0.19 11.91
C THR A 359 23.26 0.36 13.02
N ILE A 360 23.14 1.42 13.84
CA ILE A 360 24.09 1.76 14.90
C ILE A 360 23.96 0.83 16.12
N MET A 361 22.75 0.50 16.54
CA MET A 361 22.47 -0.20 17.80
C MET A 361 23.01 -1.64 17.88
N PRO A 362 22.80 -2.54 16.89
CA PRO A 362 23.48 -3.84 16.86
C PRO A 362 24.99 -3.69 16.85
N GLY A 363 25.46 -2.63 16.18
CA GLY A 363 26.88 -2.31 16.09
C GLY A 363 27.50 -1.96 17.45
N THR A 364 26.82 -1.19 18.31
CA THR A 364 27.36 -0.85 19.64
C THR A 364 27.43 -2.06 20.57
N GLN A 365 26.65 -3.12 20.35
CA GLN A 365 26.63 -4.32 21.20
C GLN A 365 27.96 -5.10 21.23
N PHE A 366 28.83 -4.88 20.23
CA PHE A 366 30.18 -5.44 20.16
C PHE A 366 31.22 -4.63 20.96
N SER A 367 30.83 -3.53 21.61
CA SER A 367 31.72 -2.83 22.55
C SER A 367 32.07 -3.72 23.74
N LYS A 368 33.23 -3.49 24.37
CA LYS A 368 33.69 -4.30 25.51
C LYS A 368 32.79 -4.24 26.75
N THR A 369 31.94 -3.22 26.83
CA THR A 369 31.00 -2.99 27.93
C THR A 369 29.63 -3.57 27.64
N GLU A 370 29.29 -3.85 26.39
CA GLU A 370 27.97 -4.35 25.98
C GLU A 370 27.92 -5.89 25.83
N PRO A 371 26.72 -6.50 25.78
CA PRO A 371 26.55 -7.94 25.93
C PRO A 371 27.36 -8.84 24.97
N PHE A 372 27.51 -8.50 23.70
CA PHE A 372 28.29 -9.35 22.78
C PHE A 372 29.80 -9.21 23.00
N GLY A 373 30.31 -8.01 23.29
CA GLY A 373 31.72 -7.84 23.68
C GLY A 373 32.05 -8.41 25.06
N GLN A 374 31.07 -8.52 25.97
CA GLN A 374 31.19 -9.29 27.20
C GLN A 374 31.28 -10.81 26.93
N VAL A 375 30.44 -11.35 26.04
CA VAL A 375 30.53 -12.77 25.60
C VAL A 375 31.92 -13.08 25.03
N GLN A 376 32.48 -12.20 24.18
CA GLN A 376 33.84 -12.35 23.66
C GLN A 376 34.88 -12.42 24.80
N GLN A 377 34.79 -11.53 25.80
CA GLN A 377 35.72 -11.51 26.94
C GLN A 377 35.63 -12.73 27.86
N LEU A 378 34.48 -13.40 27.92
CA LEU A 378 34.33 -14.64 28.68
C LEU A 378 35.09 -15.82 28.07
N GLY A 379 35.56 -15.70 26.81
CA GLY A 379 36.35 -16.74 26.15
C GLY A 379 35.58 -18.05 25.96
N LEU A 380 34.29 -17.93 25.66
CA LEU A 380 33.40 -19.09 25.47
C LEU A 380 33.67 -19.75 24.12
N SER A 381 33.56 -21.07 24.07
CA SER A 381 33.60 -21.87 22.84
C SER A 381 32.51 -22.93 22.90
N THR A 382 32.03 -23.37 21.73
CA THR A 382 30.84 -24.21 21.53
C THR A 382 29.52 -23.50 21.93
N ASP A 383 28.41 -24.26 21.98
CA ASP A 383 27.10 -23.76 22.39
C ASP A 383 27.15 -23.14 23.79
N PHE A 384 26.61 -21.93 23.94
CA PHE A 384 26.57 -21.22 25.21
C PHE A 384 25.22 -20.55 25.49
N GLY A 385 25.00 -20.24 26.77
CA GLY A 385 23.81 -19.53 27.25
C GLY A 385 22.72 -20.43 27.85
N PRO A 386 21.63 -19.82 28.34
CA PRO A 386 21.42 -18.37 28.46
C PRO A 386 22.37 -17.72 29.49
N LEU A 387 22.93 -16.56 29.15
CA LEU A 387 23.75 -15.71 30.03
C LEU A 387 23.04 -14.38 30.24
N GLU A 388 22.77 -14.02 31.50
CA GLU A 388 22.24 -12.71 31.85
C GLU A 388 23.40 -11.72 32.03
N LEU A 389 23.44 -10.70 31.17
CA LEU A 389 24.48 -9.68 31.10
C LEU A 389 23.86 -8.30 31.31
N ALA A 390 24.55 -7.41 32.03
CA ALA A 390 24.14 -6.02 32.17
C ALA A 390 24.57 -5.23 30.93
N CYS A 391 23.72 -4.33 30.46
CA CYS A 391 24.08 -3.36 29.42
C CYS A 391 24.72 -2.11 30.06
N GLU A 392 25.44 -1.29 29.30
CA GLU A 392 26.36 -0.27 29.87
C GLU A 392 25.66 0.80 30.73
N ASP A 393 24.57 1.38 30.23
CA ASP A 393 23.83 2.46 30.91
C ASP A 393 22.68 1.96 31.82
N ALA A 394 21.84 1.08 31.28
CA ALA A 394 20.68 0.50 31.96
C ALA A 394 20.26 -0.83 31.32
N GLY A 395 19.45 -1.62 32.02
CA GLY A 395 18.83 -2.85 31.49
C GLY A 395 19.67 -4.11 31.61
N THR A 396 19.13 -5.20 31.07
CA THR A 396 19.80 -6.52 30.98
C THR A 396 19.52 -7.18 29.64
N ALA A 397 20.48 -7.92 29.12
CA ALA A 397 20.30 -8.81 27.97
C ALA A 397 20.51 -10.27 28.38
N VAL A 398 19.67 -11.17 27.85
CA VAL A 398 19.88 -12.61 27.95
C VAL A 398 20.48 -13.10 26.63
N VAL A 399 21.75 -13.48 26.65
CA VAL A 399 22.52 -13.88 25.45
C VAL A 399 22.74 -15.38 25.40
N SER A 400 22.61 -15.96 24.21
CA SER A 400 22.93 -17.36 23.89
C SER A 400 23.51 -17.45 22.47
N GLY A 401 24.06 -18.60 22.09
CA GLY A 401 24.59 -18.78 20.74
C GLY A 401 25.62 -19.88 20.62
N PHE A 402 26.40 -19.82 19.54
CA PHE A 402 27.51 -20.72 19.24
C PHE A 402 28.72 -19.88 18.79
N ILE A 403 29.89 -20.15 19.39
CA ILE A 403 31.18 -19.55 19.00
C ILE A 403 32.18 -20.69 18.81
N ASP A 404 32.77 -20.83 17.61
CA ASP A 404 33.73 -21.92 17.36
C ASP A 404 35.07 -21.66 18.10
N THR A 405 35.56 -20.41 18.10
CA THR A 405 36.86 -20.05 18.65
C THR A 405 36.79 -19.13 19.86
N ALA A 406 37.18 -19.65 21.03
CA ALA A 406 37.21 -18.88 22.29
C ALA A 406 37.96 -17.55 22.20
N GLY A 407 37.26 -16.45 22.51
CA GLY A 407 37.82 -15.09 22.62
C GLY A 407 37.79 -14.25 21.34
N THR A 408 37.27 -14.80 20.24
CA THR A 408 37.11 -14.09 18.97
C THR A 408 35.82 -14.53 18.29
N PHE A 409 35.45 -13.86 17.20
CA PHE A 409 34.36 -14.32 16.34
C PHE A 409 34.92 -14.94 15.07
N THR A 410 34.25 -15.95 14.56
CA THR A 410 34.57 -16.68 13.32
C THR A 410 33.35 -16.75 12.41
N THR A 411 33.57 -16.99 11.11
CA THR A 411 32.47 -17.28 10.18
C THR A 411 31.63 -18.45 10.68
N ASP A 412 30.31 -18.34 10.52
CA ASP A 412 29.27 -19.26 11.02
C ASP A 412 29.04 -19.23 12.55
N ASP A 413 29.73 -18.37 13.31
CA ASP A 413 29.33 -18.08 14.69
C ASP A 413 27.93 -17.44 14.72
N SER A 414 27.19 -17.69 15.79
CA SER A 414 25.84 -17.14 15.98
C SER A 414 25.61 -16.62 17.39
N LEU A 415 24.89 -15.51 17.49
CA LEU A 415 24.57 -14.82 18.72
C LEU A 415 23.07 -14.49 18.71
N SER A 416 22.40 -14.73 19.82
CA SER A 416 21.00 -14.37 20.04
C SER A 416 20.89 -13.63 21.37
N ALA A 417 20.40 -12.39 21.35
CA ALA A 417 20.19 -11.58 22.55
C ALA A 417 18.72 -11.18 22.68
N ALA A 418 18.14 -11.47 23.84
CA ALA A 418 16.86 -10.91 24.28
C ALA A 418 17.14 -9.73 25.23
N PHE A 419 16.95 -8.51 24.75
CA PHE A 419 17.14 -7.26 25.50
C PHE A 419 15.90 -6.91 26.34
N SER A 420 16.15 -6.33 27.52
CA SER A 420 15.13 -5.84 28.44
C SER A 420 15.55 -4.46 28.95
N GLY A 421 15.12 -3.42 28.24
CA GLY A 421 15.40 -2.02 28.54
C GLY A 421 16.88 -1.63 28.47
N CYS A 422 17.62 -2.12 27.47
CA CYS A 422 19.07 -1.87 27.34
C CYS A 422 19.41 -0.59 26.60
N GLY A 423 20.17 0.31 27.22
CA GLY A 423 20.68 1.53 26.59
C GLY A 423 20.53 2.78 27.45
N GLY A 424 20.84 3.95 26.86
CA GLY A 424 20.86 5.25 27.51
C GLY A 424 19.52 5.99 27.44
N SER A 425 19.42 6.99 26.55
CA SER A 425 18.17 7.72 26.27
C SER A 425 17.15 6.89 25.49
N GLU A 426 17.64 5.90 24.74
CA GLU A 426 16.85 4.93 24.01
C GLU A 426 17.07 3.56 24.66
N LEU A 427 15.98 2.90 25.04
CA LEU A 427 16.01 1.61 25.72
C LEU A 427 15.54 0.53 24.74
N LEU A 428 16.43 -0.40 24.43
CA LEU A 428 16.18 -1.58 23.60
C LEU A 428 15.45 -2.67 24.38
N THR A 429 14.34 -3.15 23.84
CA THR A 429 13.65 -4.36 24.34
C THR A 429 13.32 -5.27 23.16
N GLY A 430 13.50 -6.59 23.28
CA GLY A 430 13.18 -7.53 22.20
C GLY A 430 14.35 -8.42 21.78
N GLN A 431 14.16 -9.19 20.70
CA GLN A 431 15.14 -10.18 20.23
C GLN A 431 15.94 -9.69 19.02
N LEU A 432 17.26 -9.89 19.09
CA LEU A 432 18.23 -9.65 18.04
C LEU A 432 19.07 -10.91 17.82
N ASP A 433 18.99 -11.48 16.62
CA ASP A 433 19.82 -12.61 16.20
C ASP A 433 20.87 -12.15 15.19
N ILE A 434 22.10 -12.61 15.36
CA ILE A 434 23.25 -12.29 14.50
C ILE A 434 23.93 -13.59 14.07
N VAL A 435 24.22 -13.73 12.78
CA VAL A 435 25.09 -14.76 12.22
C VAL A 435 26.30 -14.11 11.58
N VAL A 436 27.50 -14.50 11.99
CA VAL A 436 28.76 -13.89 11.55
C VAL A 436 29.16 -14.48 10.19
N SER A 437 29.16 -13.66 9.14
CA SER A 437 29.64 -14.03 7.81
C SER A 437 31.16 -13.88 7.71
N SER A 438 31.72 -12.81 8.28
CA SER A 438 33.17 -12.64 8.39
C SER A 438 33.54 -11.78 9.60
N PHE A 439 34.69 -12.08 10.18
CA PHE A 439 35.31 -11.29 11.22
C PHE A 439 36.82 -11.24 10.99
N SER A 440 37.41 -10.06 11.09
CA SER A 440 38.86 -9.86 11.02
C SER A 440 39.28 -8.89 12.10
N GLN A 441 40.32 -9.23 12.86
CA GLN A 441 40.81 -8.45 13.99
C GLN A 441 42.33 -8.30 13.90
N ASP A 442 42.83 -7.07 13.81
CA ASP A 442 44.28 -6.81 13.78
C ASP A 442 44.78 -6.62 15.22
N ILE A 443 45.31 -7.69 15.81
CA ILE A 443 45.87 -7.68 17.16
C ILE A 443 47.35 -7.29 17.06
N ASP A 444 47.65 -5.99 17.11
CA ASP A 444 49.01 -5.55 17.44
C ASP A 444 49.26 -5.84 18.93
N GLU A 445 50.30 -6.62 19.23
CA GLU A 445 50.74 -6.91 20.60
C GLU A 445 51.48 -5.73 21.27
N SER A 446 51.63 -4.59 20.57
CA SER A 446 52.17 -3.36 21.15
C SER A 446 51.21 -2.75 22.19
N GLU A 447 51.75 -2.13 23.25
CA GLU A 447 50.97 -1.76 24.46
C GLU A 447 49.95 -0.60 24.27
N ASP A 448 49.73 -0.11 23.04
CA ASP A 448 48.75 0.93 22.73
C ASP A 448 47.45 0.32 22.19
N PHE A 449 46.40 0.37 23.02
CA PHE A 449 45.13 -0.34 22.91
C PHE A 449 44.23 0.11 21.73
N THR A 450 44.64 -0.17 20.50
CA THR A 450 43.79 -0.07 19.30
C THR A 450 43.74 -1.42 18.61
N VAL A 451 42.57 -2.05 18.60
CA VAL A 451 42.34 -3.32 17.91
C VAL A 451 41.22 -3.08 16.90
N PRO A 452 41.54 -2.69 15.66
CA PRO A 452 40.51 -2.52 14.66
C PRO A 452 39.92 -3.89 14.30
N PHE A 453 38.61 -3.92 14.08
CA PHE A 453 37.95 -5.11 13.58
C PHE A 453 36.90 -4.80 12.52
N HIS A 454 36.85 -5.65 11.51
CA HIS A 454 35.86 -5.65 10.44
C HIS A 454 34.88 -6.80 10.70
N PHE A 455 33.60 -6.50 10.65
CA PHE A 455 32.50 -7.42 10.91
C PHE A 455 31.52 -7.40 9.74
N ILE A 456 31.16 -8.58 9.22
CA ILE A 456 30.00 -8.76 8.35
C ILE A 456 29.11 -9.84 8.97
N GLY A 457 27.81 -9.59 9.10
CA GLY A 457 26.86 -10.60 9.55
C GLY A 457 25.42 -10.33 9.14
N THR A 458 24.59 -11.38 9.14
CA THR A 458 23.14 -11.23 8.98
C THR A 458 22.53 -10.90 10.34
N VAL A 459 21.74 -9.83 10.41
CA VAL A 459 21.03 -9.36 11.60
C VAL A 459 19.54 -9.57 11.38
N THR A 460 18.87 -10.21 12.34
CA THR A 460 17.40 -10.38 12.36
C THR A 460 16.83 -9.78 13.64
N ALA A 461 15.84 -8.92 13.51
CA ALA A 461 15.09 -8.35 14.62
C ALA A 461 13.63 -8.83 14.52
N THR A 462 13.16 -9.56 15.53
CA THR A 462 11.80 -10.14 15.50
C THR A 462 10.75 -9.22 16.16
N SER A 463 11.17 -8.37 17.10
CA SER A 463 10.32 -7.41 17.81
C SER A 463 11.18 -6.44 18.63
N LEU A 464 12.15 -5.76 18.00
CA LEU A 464 13.01 -4.84 18.75
C LEU A 464 12.24 -3.53 18.95
N GLU A 465 12.15 -3.02 20.17
CA GLU A 465 11.44 -1.79 20.52
C GLU A 465 12.44 -0.74 21.00
N SER A 466 12.35 0.49 20.48
CA SER A 466 12.98 1.68 21.06
C SER A 466 11.95 2.46 21.87
N ILE A 467 12.07 2.42 23.19
CA ILE A 467 11.14 3.12 24.10
C ILE A 467 11.25 4.65 23.97
N GLY A 468 12.37 5.18 23.47
CA GLY A 468 12.58 6.61 23.27
C GLY A 468 11.73 7.20 22.13
N GLU A 469 11.62 6.46 21.02
CA GLU A 469 10.87 6.88 19.82
C GLU A 469 9.47 6.26 19.71
N ASN A 470 9.11 5.31 20.59
CA ASN A 470 7.88 4.52 20.46
C ASN A 470 7.79 3.80 19.08
N SER A 471 8.93 3.25 18.66
CA SER A 471 9.10 2.54 17.38
C SER A 471 9.43 1.06 17.61
N THR A 472 8.71 0.16 16.93
CA THR A 472 8.98 -1.29 16.92
C THR A 472 9.52 -1.72 15.56
N TRP A 473 10.54 -2.57 15.57
CA TRP A 473 11.34 -2.98 14.42
C TRP A 473 11.20 -4.48 14.20
N VAL A 474 10.78 -4.84 12.98
CA VAL A 474 10.68 -6.25 12.54
C VAL A 474 11.31 -6.38 11.17
N GLY A 475 12.35 -7.21 11.02
CA GLY A 475 13.00 -7.41 9.73
C GLY A 475 14.34 -8.11 9.79
N SER A 476 15.00 -8.22 8.65
CA SER A 476 16.32 -8.83 8.53
C SER A 476 17.17 -8.13 7.47
N GLY A 477 18.46 -8.03 7.71
CA GLY A 477 19.42 -7.43 6.79
C GLY A 477 20.85 -7.94 7.00
N THR A 478 21.76 -7.53 6.11
CA THR A 478 23.20 -7.76 6.26
C THR A 478 23.86 -6.49 6.78
N LEU A 479 24.54 -6.58 7.93
CA LEU A 479 25.31 -5.52 8.57
C LEU A 479 26.80 -5.72 8.27
N GLU A 480 27.42 -4.74 7.64
CA GLU A 480 28.87 -4.58 7.49
C GLU A 480 29.34 -3.37 8.31
N ALA A 481 30.24 -3.62 9.27
CA ALA A 481 30.72 -2.63 10.23
C ALA A 481 32.24 -2.70 10.46
N ASP A 482 32.89 -1.54 10.33
CA ASP A 482 34.33 -1.28 10.51
C ASP A 482 34.58 -0.47 11.79
N TYR A 483 35.16 -1.14 12.80
CA TYR A 483 35.47 -0.54 14.09
C TYR A 483 36.94 -0.15 14.12
N ASN A 484 37.23 1.14 14.15
CA ASN A 484 38.57 1.63 14.47
C ASN A 484 38.63 2.04 15.95
N TYR A 485 38.62 1.02 16.83
CA TYR A 485 38.51 1.20 18.28
C TYR A 485 39.80 1.73 18.91
N VAL A 486 40.01 3.05 18.88
CA VAL A 486 40.94 3.74 19.78
C VAL A 486 40.20 4.03 21.09
N GLN A 487 40.75 3.56 22.23
CA GLN A 487 40.13 3.62 23.57
C GLN A 487 39.12 4.77 23.77
N TYR A 488 37.84 4.41 23.91
CA TYR A 488 36.69 5.26 24.20
C TYR A 488 36.30 6.37 23.20
N PHE A 489 37.08 6.64 22.13
CA PHE A 489 36.84 7.83 21.27
C PHE A 489 37.09 7.64 19.76
N GLY A 490 37.49 6.45 19.31
CA GLY A 490 37.73 6.17 17.88
C GLY A 490 36.46 6.19 17.01
N PRO A 491 36.58 6.47 15.70
CA PRO A 491 35.43 6.49 14.81
C PRO A 491 34.90 5.07 14.51
N LEU A 492 33.58 4.93 14.52
CA LEU A 492 32.87 3.76 14.01
C LEU A 492 32.36 4.09 12.61
N LEU A 493 32.79 3.31 11.62
CA LEU A 493 32.27 3.33 10.26
C LEU A 493 31.38 2.10 10.10
N ILE A 494 30.14 2.28 9.66
CA ILE A 494 29.27 1.18 9.24
C ILE A 494 29.09 1.38 7.73
N SER A 495 29.74 0.52 6.94
CA SER A 495 29.92 0.69 5.48
C SER A 495 28.77 0.14 4.65
N GLY A 496 27.85 -0.60 5.26
CA GLY A 496 26.59 -0.96 4.63
C GLY A 496 25.71 -1.82 5.53
N PHE A 497 24.51 -1.32 5.84
CA PHE A 497 23.40 -2.18 6.30
C PHE A 497 22.37 -2.28 5.18
N SER A 498 22.29 -3.44 4.50
CA SER A 498 21.31 -3.68 3.44
C SER A 498 20.19 -4.59 3.96
N ALA A 499 18.94 -4.12 3.93
CA ALA A 499 17.85 -4.79 4.64
C ALA A 499 16.48 -4.68 3.95
N SER A 500 15.58 -5.58 4.33
CA SER A 500 14.13 -5.36 4.22
C SER A 500 13.51 -5.48 5.61
N PHE A 501 12.78 -4.45 6.03
CA PHE A 501 12.24 -4.36 7.39
C PHE A 501 11.03 -3.44 7.44
N SER A 502 10.19 -3.68 8.43
CA SER A 502 9.04 -2.86 8.77
C SER A 502 9.30 -2.13 10.08
N VAL A 503 9.06 -0.82 10.05
CA VAL A 503 9.05 0.08 11.20
C VAL A 503 7.60 0.33 11.56
N LEU A 504 7.19 -0.08 12.75
CA LEU A 504 5.94 0.37 13.34
C LEU A 504 6.24 1.61 14.17
N HIS A 505 5.86 2.79 13.69
CA HIS A 505 5.92 4.03 14.47
C HIS A 505 4.51 4.41 14.92
N GLY A 506 4.22 4.26 16.21
CA GLY A 506 2.85 4.36 16.72
C GLY A 506 1.93 3.29 16.13
N ASN A 507 1.05 3.69 15.20
CA ASN A 507 0.13 2.81 14.48
C ASN A 507 0.45 2.68 12.97
N VAL A 508 1.56 3.25 12.50
CA VAL A 508 1.90 3.32 11.07
C VAL A 508 3.00 2.32 10.77
N ILE A 509 2.79 1.42 9.79
CA ILE A 509 3.85 0.55 9.29
C ILE A 509 4.51 1.22 8.08
N ASN A 510 5.81 1.49 8.23
CA ASN A 510 6.71 1.89 7.16
C ASN A 510 7.59 0.69 6.80
N SER A 511 7.36 0.10 5.62
CA SER A 511 8.16 -1.02 5.13
C SER A 511 9.20 -0.53 4.12
N LEU A 512 10.46 -0.74 4.47
CA LEU A 512 11.63 -0.38 3.70
C LEU A 512 12.20 -1.61 2.96
N SER A 513 12.49 -1.45 1.67
CA SER A 513 13.06 -2.48 0.78
C SER A 513 14.26 -1.96 -0.01
N ASP A 514 15.20 -2.84 -0.32
CA ASP A 514 16.52 -2.52 -0.90
C ASP A 514 17.24 -1.36 -0.17
N ALA A 515 16.90 -1.15 1.10
CA ALA A 515 17.36 -0.02 1.87
C ALA A 515 18.80 -0.26 2.33
N SER A 516 19.64 0.76 2.16
CA SER A 516 21.07 0.78 2.43
C SER A 516 21.40 2.01 3.28
N ALA A 517 22.16 1.82 4.36
CA ALA A 517 22.66 2.92 5.17
C ALA A 517 24.15 2.80 5.48
N THR A 518 24.82 3.96 5.48
CA THR A 518 26.24 4.12 5.83
C THR A 518 26.36 5.14 6.94
N PHE A 519 27.04 4.80 8.03
CA PHE A 519 27.28 5.71 9.16
C PHE A 519 28.75 5.94 9.42
N TYR A 520 29.10 7.18 9.73
CA TYR A 520 30.39 7.54 10.30
C TYR A 520 30.15 8.32 11.59
N THR A 521 30.41 7.72 12.74
CA THR A 521 30.32 8.42 14.03
C THR A 521 31.71 8.63 14.63
N SER A 522 31.93 9.79 15.22
CA SER A 522 33.16 10.17 15.91
C SER A 522 32.87 11.19 17.01
N VAL A 523 33.59 11.13 18.13
CA VAL A 523 33.24 11.98 19.29
C VAL A 523 33.56 13.46 19.06
N GLU A 524 34.48 13.79 18.15
CA GLU A 524 34.78 15.19 17.79
C GLU A 524 33.87 15.77 16.70
N ALA A 525 33.49 14.99 15.67
CA ALA A 525 32.69 15.49 14.54
C ALA A 525 31.18 15.24 14.70
N GLY A 526 30.77 14.37 15.63
CA GLY A 526 29.41 13.87 15.74
C GLY A 526 29.18 12.62 14.87
N THR A 527 27.91 12.35 14.59
CA THR A 527 27.50 11.27 13.68
C THR A 527 27.18 11.85 12.32
N SER A 528 27.52 11.12 11.26
CA SER A 528 27.20 11.38 9.87
C SER A 528 26.52 10.12 9.30
N GLY A 529 25.48 10.28 8.49
CA GLY A 529 24.66 9.18 7.98
C GLY A 529 24.21 9.42 6.55
N SER A 530 24.34 8.40 5.70
CA SER A 530 23.76 8.38 4.35
C SER A 530 22.81 7.20 4.25
N TYR A 531 21.74 7.41 3.49
CA TYR A 531 20.61 6.52 3.32
C TYR A 531 20.23 6.43 1.85
N GLU A 532 19.89 5.24 1.38
CA GLU A 532 19.22 5.01 0.10
C GLU A 532 18.21 3.84 0.25
N GLY A 533 17.22 3.73 -0.62
CA GLY A 533 16.27 2.62 -0.62
C GLY A 533 14.90 2.93 -1.21
N GLN A 534 13.93 2.06 -0.92
CA GLN A 534 12.52 2.23 -1.25
C GLN A 534 11.65 2.14 0.02
N LEU A 535 10.61 2.97 0.09
CA LEU A 535 9.64 3.05 1.17
C LEU A 535 8.23 2.76 0.68
N THR A 536 7.50 1.95 1.45
CA THR A 536 6.04 1.86 1.43
C THR A 536 5.52 2.20 2.82
N SER A 537 4.36 2.87 2.92
CA SER A 537 3.78 3.31 4.19
C SER A 537 2.28 3.05 4.19
N ASP A 538 1.72 2.60 5.30
CA ASP A 538 0.24 2.50 5.45
C ASP A 538 -0.47 3.87 5.31
N ARG A 539 0.28 4.98 5.37
CA ARG A 539 -0.22 6.35 5.21
C ARG A 539 0.02 6.98 3.84
N LEU A 540 0.73 6.31 2.94
CA LEU A 540 1.07 6.84 1.61
C LEU A 540 0.79 5.81 0.51
N SER A 541 0.21 6.25 -0.60
CA SER A 541 0.01 5.39 -1.77
C SER A 541 1.35 5.09 -2.46
N GLY A 542 1.57 3.84 -2.88
CA GLY A 542 2.69 3.44 -3.72
C GLY A 542 4.06 3.32 -3.02
N VAL A 543 5.14 3.47 -3.81
CA VAL A 543 6.53 3.18 -3.40
C VAL A 543 7.40 4.42 -3.62
N TYR A 544 8.02 4.95 -2.56
CA TYR A 544 8.88 6.12 -2.62
C TYR A 544 10.35 5.71 -2.58
N GLY A 545 11.11 5.97 -3.65
CA GLY A 545 12.56 5.89 -3.60
C GLY A 545 13.12 7.02 -2.74
N PHE A 546 14.23 6.79 -2.02
CA PHE A 546 14.97 7.85 -1.34
C PHE A 546 16.49 7.66 -1.47
N GLU A 547 17.24 8.76 -1.52
CA GLU A 547 18.71 8.78 -1.59
C GLU A 547 19.27 10.04 -0.92
N SER A 548 20.37 9.90 -0.16
CA SER A 548 21.07 11.02 0.48
C SER A 548 22.00 11.74 -0.48
N ILE A 549 21.54 12.86 -1.04
CA ILE A 549 22.34 13.79 -1.86
C ILE A 549 23.53 14.35 -1.05
N SER A 550 23.36 14.57 0.25
CA SER A 550 24.48 14.77 1.16
C SER A 550 24.20 14.18 2.55
N PRO A 551 25.21 13.65 3.26
CA PRO A 551 25.01 13.00 4.55
C PRO A 551 24.30 13.90 5.56
N TYR A 552 23.39 13.31 6.32
CA TYR A 552 22.82 13.93 7.51
C TYR A 552 23.88 13.93 8.61
N ASP A 553 24.17 15.10 9.20
CA ASP A 553 25.18 15.23 10.26
C ASP A 553 24.56 15.71 11.57
N TRP A 554 24.67 14.90 12.63
CA TRP A 554 24.24 15.20 13.99
C TRP A 554 25.43 15.70 14.82
N LEU A 555 25.38 16.97 15.24
CA LEU A 555 26.39 17.53 16.14
C LEU A 555 26.26 16.94 17.56
N PRO A 556 27.38 16.70 18.27
CA PRO A 556 27.40 15.98 19.55
C PRO A 556 26.92 16.82 20.76
N VAL A 557 26.01 17.79 20.57
CA VAL A 557 25.68 18.81 21.58
C VAL A 557 24.16 18.97 21.79
N GLY A 558 23.67 18.42 22.91
CA GLY A 558 22.31 18.62 23.40
C GLY A 558 21.37 17.43 23.16
N SER A 559 20.24 17.43 23.84
CA SER A 559 19.22 16.36 23.79
C SER A 559 18.26 16.50 22.61
N GLN A 560 18.74 16.92 21.43
CA GLN A 560 17.94 17.02 20.21
C GLN A 560 18.52 16.07 19.15
N ALA A 561 17.70 15.09 18.73
CA ALA A 561 18.07 14.05 17.77
C ALA A 561 18.07 14.51 16.30
N SER A 562 17.90 15.81 16.05
CA SER A 562 17.73 16.38 14.70
C SER A 562 19.07 16.65 14.00
N PRO A 563 19.22 16.28 12.71
CA PRO A 563 20.37 16.67 11.90
C PRO A 563 20.61 18.19 11.87
N SER A 564 21.88 18.57 11.75
CA SER A 564 22.33 19.98 11.68
C SER A 564 22.58 20.48 10.26
N ARG A 565 22.75 19.55 9.31
CA ARG A 565 22.97 19.74 7.87
C ARG A 565 22.76 18.39 7.16
N GLY A 566 22.54 18.41 5.85
CA GLY A 566 22.28 17.24 5.02
C GLY A 566 21.21 17.52 3.96
N GLU A 567 21.05 16.61 3.00
CA GLU A 567 20.01 16.68 1.97
C GLU A 567 19.60 15.27 1.54
N LEU A 568 18.30 14.98 1.62
CA LEU A 568 17.69 13.72 1.17
C LEU A 568 16.77 14.01 -0.01
N LEU A 569 16.92 13.28 -1.11
CA LEU A 569 16.00 13.25 -2.24
C LEU A 569 15.03 12.09 -2.03
N VAL A 570 13.74 12.35 -2.28
CA VAL A 570 12.68 11.35 -2.38
C VAL A 570 12.12 11.41 -3.79
N THR A 571 11.86 10.26 -4.40
CA THR A 571 11.34 10.11 -5.77
C THR A 571 10.09 9.24 -5.73
N ALA A 572 9.01 9.76 -6.30
CA ALA A 572 7.73 9.08 -6.47
C ALA A 572 7.68 8.28 -7.79
N GLY A 573 6.68 7.41 -7.91
CA GLY A 573 6.52 6.48 -9.05
C GLY A 573 5.96 7.15 -10.31
N ASP A 574 5.39 8.34 -10.18
CA ASP A 574 5.08 9.26 -11.29
C ASP A 574 6.31 10.04 -11.80
N GLY A 575 7.42 10.03 -11.04
CA GLY A 575 8.65 10.77 -11.33
C GLY A 575 8.83 12.03 -10.47
N GLY A 576 7.79 12.49 -9.77
CA GLY A 576 7.85 13.66 -8.91
C GLY A 576 8.91 13.51 -7.81
N THR A 577 9.55 14.62 -7.41
CA THR A 577 10.62 14.60 -6.41
C THR A 577 10.44 15.61 -5.28
N LEU A 578 10.94 15.21 -4.12
CA LEU A 578 10.95 16.00 -2.89
C LEU A 578 12.37 16.01 -2.32
N ARG A 579 12.97 17.19 -2.17
CA ARG A 579 14.24 17.39 -1.47
C ARG A 579 13.99 17.88 -0.06
N ILE A 580 14.37 17.09 0.93
CA ILE A 580 14.42 17.48 2.34
C ILE A 580 15.79 18.11 2.60
N VAL A 581 15.85 19.44 2.64
CA VAL A 581 17.08 20.21 2.82
C VAL A 581 17.17 20.69 4.27
N VAL A 582 18.20 20.24 4.98
CA VAL A 582 18.42 20.62 6.38
C VAL A 582 19.05 22.01 6.44
N ILE A 583 18.36 22.96 7.08
CA ILE A 583 18.86 24.34 7.24
C ILE A 583 19.63 24.48 8.56
N ASP A 584 19.07 23.96 9.65
CA ASP A 584 19.71 23.84 10.96
C ASP A 584 19.00 22.76 11.81
N GLN A 585 19.37 22.66 13.10
CA GLN A 585 18.80 21.68 14.06
C GLN A 585 17.33 21.93 14.43
N GLN A 586 16.69 22.99 13.94
CA GLN A 586 15.27 23.31 14.18
C GLN A 586 14.49 23.39 12.87
N SER A 587 15.12 23.88 11.80
CA SER A 587 14.48 24.31 10.57
C SER A 587 14.91 23.47 9.39
N ILE A 588 13.95 23.10 8.54
CA ILE A 588 14.19 22.42 7.27
C ILE A 588 13.41 23.09 6.15
N ARG A 589 13.77 22.77 4.92
CA ARG A 589 13.10 23.21 3.70
C ARG A 589 12.76 21.99 2.86
N LEU A 590 11.51 21.89 2.43
CA LEU A 590 11.06 20.90 1.46
C LEU A 590 10.99 21.62 0.11
N ASP A 591 11.79 21.19 -0.87
CA ASP A 591 11.66 21.64 -2.25
C ASP A 591 11.01 20.54 -3.06
N VAL A 592 9.90 20.88 -3.73
CA VAL A 592 9.00 19.95 -4.41
C VAL A 592 9.00 20.26 -5.91
N ASP A 593 9.12 19.21 -6.72
CA ASP A 593 9.20 19.15 -8.19
C ASP A 593 8.16 18.11 -8.61
N TYR A 594 7.03 18.53 -9.21
CA TYR A 594 5.88 17.65 -9.40
C TYR A 594 6.06 16.69 -10.57
N GLU A 595 6.63 17.19 -11.68
CA GLU A 595 6.85 16.43 -12.92
C GLU A 595 8.21 15.70 -12.99
N GLY A 596 9.12 15.91 -12.03
CA GLY A 596 10.45 15.30 -12.02
C GLY A 596 11.42 15.93 -13.03
N ASP A 597 11.15 17.15 -13.51
CA ASP A 597 11.98 17.82 -14.54
C ASP A 597 13.26 18.47 -13.97
N SER A 598 13.44 18.38 -12.64
CA SER A 598 14.51 19.01 -11.84
C SER A 598 14.36 20.53 -11.63
N ILE A 599 13.18 21.11 -11.86
CA ILE A 599 12.81 22.46 -11.47
C ILE A 599 11.93 22.38 -10.20
N VAL A 600 12.16 23.28 -9.24
CA VAL A 600 11.36 23.34 -8.01
C VAL A 600 10.11 24.18 -8.26
N ASP A 601 8.95 23.56 -8.23
CA ASP A 601 7.63 24.21 -8.28
C ASP A 601 7.28 24.92 -6.98
N THR A 602 7.51 24.25 -5.87
CA THR A 602 7.08 24.71 -4.54
C THR A 602 8.14 24.46 -3.49
N THR A 603 8.38 25.48 -2.66
CA THR A 603 9.23 25.40 -1.48
C THR A 603 8.38 25.58 -0.22
N ILE A 604 8.41 24.59 0.68
CA ILE A 604 7.75 24.62 1.98
C ILE A 604 8.81 24.78 3.07
N ALA A 605 8.63 25.75 3.98
CA ALA A 605 9.46 25.88 5.18
C ALA A 605 8.73 25.26 6.37
N THR A 606 9.40 24.35 7.08
CA THR A 606 8.85 23.59 8.21
C THR A 606 9.98 23.26 9.21
N THR A 607 9.68 22.49 10.25
CA THR A 607 10.59 22.24 11.36
C THR A 607 10.77 20.75 11.62
N TRP A 608 11.87 20.36 12.26
CA TRP A 608 12.05 18.97 12.69
C TRP A 608 10.95 18.49 13.65
N ALA A 609 10.37 19.40 14.44
CA ALA A 609 9.25 19.09 15.34
C ALA A 609 7.88 18.98 14.64
N GLU A 610 7.84 19.17 13.32
CA GLU A 610 6.69 18.89 12.46
C GLU A 610 6.90 17.61 11.62
N LEU A 611 8.15 17.13 11.49
CA LEU A 611 8.46 15.83 10.87
C LEU A 611 8.59 14.67 11.86
N LEU A 612 9.07 14.93 13.08
CA LEU A 612 9.30 13.95 14.15
C LEU A 612 8.11 13.92 15.11
#